data_AF-A0A933RHA7-F1
#
_entry.id   AF-A0A933RHA7-F1
#
_cell.length_a   1.000
_cell.length_b   1.000
_cell.length_c   1.000
_cell.angle_alpha   90.00
_cell.angle_beta   90.00
_cell.angle_gamma   90.00
#
_symmetry.space_group_name_H-M   'P 1'
#
loop_
_entity.id
_entity.type
_entity.pdbx_description
1 polymer ?
#
loop_
_entity_poly.entity_id
_entity_poly.type
_entity_poly.pdbx_seq_one_letter_code
_entity_poly.pdbx_strand_id
1 'polypeptide(L)'
;MRRSAPAITAVLLATLAAAPAADAASRLVIKGRGYGHGIGMSQYGAYGYAQHGFGYRDILSRYYQDTALKTLSPAPTVRVLLQGGRRAVVTGMAAAGQKKLNPVSTYSVTRSGGRVALWSPRGRKLLTADAPLRLAPPRGAAFVLKGRAANGVTSGRYRGALEVRPSGSGVMAVNALALEDYVRGVISAESPASWPADALRAQAVAARTYAITTRAGGQAFDQYADVRSQMYKGVAAEFPSTDAAVRDTSGEVVTQSGTPVVTYFFSTSGGHTENVENSFIGSLPKLWLRGVDDPFDDASPKHTWGPIRLTARQAQAKLRGFVRGSFRGIKVTQRGVSPRVVRAEVVGTGGVTQVTGPQLRARLGLNDTWATFTYVSSDAEKKQDPPADQEPADDGTGGVEPAAAAARPGMELRGRIDRARAGARLRVQRRDGRRWRTVGEATVGRGGRYVADVPTHGTYRVVWGDVAGPAVRVR
;
A
#
# COMPACT_ATOMS: atom_id res chain seq x y z
N MET A 1 4.76 -29.07 -68.49
CA MET A 1 3.93 -28.22 -67.61
C MET A 1 4.78 -27.04 -67.15
N ARG A 2 4.50 -25.85 -67.70
CA ARG A 2 5.12 -24.57 -67.32
C ARG A 2 4.70 -24.22 -65.89
N ARG A 3 5.64 -23.86 -65.02
CA ARG A 3 5.35 -23.02 -63.85
C ARG A 3 6.46 -22.01 -63.63
N SER A 4 6.08 -20.79 -63.92
CA SER A 4 6.75 -19.51 -63.75
C SER A 4 7.13 -19.27 -62.29
N ALA A 5 8.35 -18.79 -62.04
CA ALA A 5 8.71 -18.18 -60.76
C ALA A 5 8.30 -16.69 -60.76
N PRO A 6 7.51 -16.20 -59.79
CA PRO A 6 7.19 -14.78 -59.71
C PRO A 6 8.29 -14.01 -58.97
N ALA A 7 8.57 -12.82 -59.49
CA ALA A 7 9.48 -11.83 -58.94
C ALA A 7 9.02 -11.38 -57.54
N ILE A 8 9.96 -11.31 -56.60
CA ILE A 8 9.74 -10.70 -55.27
C ILE A 8 9.96 -9.20 -55.42
N THR A 9 8.88 -8.44 -55.50
CA THR A 9 8.88 -6.98 -55.39
C THR A 9 9.14 -6.60 -53.93
N ALA A 10 10.32 -6.02 -53.65
CA ALA A 10 10.65 -5.45 -52.35
C ALA A 10 9.86 -4.16 -52.14
N VAL A 11 8.84 -4.19 -51.27
CA VAL A 11 8.16 -2.98 -50.78
C VAL A 11 9.03 -2.37 -49.69
N LEU A 12 9.63 -1.21 -50.01
CA LEU A 12 10.33 -0.36 -49.04
C LEU A 12 9.29 0.27 -48.10
N LEU A 13 9.04 -0.31 -46.93
CA LEU A 13 8.27 0.36 -45.88
C LEU A 13 9.17 1.40 -45.18
N ALA A 14 9.14 2.63 -45.67
CA ALA A 14 9.59 3.79 -44.91
C ALA A 14 8.64 4.01 -43.72
N THR A 15 9.01 3.50 -42.54
CA THR A 15 8.34 3.86 -41.28
C THR A 15 9.10 4.99 -40.60
N LEU A 16 8.80 6.22 -41.00
CA LEU A 16 8.97 7.37 -40.10
C LEU A 16 7.85 7.32 -39.05
N ALA A 17 8.21 6.98 -37.82
CA ALA A 17 7.46 7.36 -36.62
C ALA A 17 8.43 7.53 -35.44
N ALA A 18 9.13 8.66 -35.44
CA ALA A 18 9.83 9.14 -34.26
C ALA A 18 8.79 9.71 -33.26
N ALA A 19 8.58 9.02 -32.14
CA ALA A 19 8.23 9.63 -30.85
C ALA A 19 8.32 8.62 -29.67
N PRO A 20 9.52 8.42 -29.09
CA PRO A 20 9.64 8.03 -27.68
C PRO A 20 10.42 9.06 -26.82
N ALA A 21 10.84 10.19 -27.41
CA ALA A 21 11.79 11.10 -26.76
C ALA A 21 11.22 11.82 -25.52
N ALA A 22 9.97 12.28 -25.57
CA ALA A 22 9.38 13.10 -24.50
C ALA A 22 9.17 12.34 -23.17
N ASP A 23 8.88 11.03 -23.21
CA ASP A 23 8.65 10.24 -21.99
C ASP A 23 9.98 9.78 -21.34
N ALA A 24 11.06 9.72 -22.13
CA ALA A 24 12.41 9.44 -21.65
C ALA A 24 13.06 10.66 -20.97
N ALA A 25 12.52 11.87 -21.17
CA ALA A 25 13.06 13.15 -20.69
C ALA A 25 12.50 13.61 -19.33
N SER A 26 11.54 12.88 -18.74
CA SER A 26 10.95 13.26 -17.45
C SER A 26 10.63 12.07 -16.56
N ARG A 27 10.97 12.14 -15.27
CA ARG A 27 10.75 11.05 -14.32
C ARG A 27 10.33 11.52 -12.94
N LEU A 28 9.40 10.81 -12.33
CA LEU A 28 9.03 10.92 -10.93
C LEU A 28 9.76 9.86 -10.10
N VAL A 29 10.50 10.29 -9.08
CA VAL A 29 11.17 9.43 -8.10
C VAL A 29 10.49 9.60 -6.75
N ILE A 30 10.04 8.48 -6.17
CA ILE A 30 9.30 8.43 -4.92
C ILE A 30 10.07 7.57 -3.93
N LYS A 31 10.28 8.09 -2.72
CA LYS A 31 10.82 7.34 -1.59
C LYS A 31 9.92 7.54 -0.38
N GLY A 32 9.93 6.59 0.52
CA GLY A 32 9.17 6.72 1.74
C GLY A 32 9.61 5.79 2.85
N ARG A 33 8.82 5.81 3.91
CA ARG A 33 9.05 5.07 5.15
C ARG A 33 7.75 4.43 5.63
N GLY A 34 7.85 3.38 6.43
CA GLY A 34 6.70 2.67 6.98
C GLY A 34 5.86 1.86 5.97
N TYR A 35 4.90 1.12 6.49
CA TYR A 35 3.97 0.30 5.74
C TYR A 35 2.65 0.16 6.50
N GLY A 36 1.58 0.70 5.92
CA GLY A 36 0.26 0.70 6.53
C GLY A 36 -0.38 2.08 6.53
N HIS A 37 -1.32 2.29 7.44
CA HIS A 37 -2.05 3.56 7.57
C HIS A 37 -1.44 4.49 8.63
N GLY A 38 -0.49 4.04 9.45
CA GLY A 38 0.19 4.93 10.39
C GLY A 38 -0.53 5.21 11.71
N ILE A 39 -1.66 4.58 12.00
CA ILE A 39 -2.54 4.95 13.13
C ILE A 39 -2.53 3.87 14.21
N GLY A 40 -2.38 4.26 15.47
CA GLY A 40 -2.35 3.31 16.59
C GLY A 40 -1.08 2.46 16.60
N MET A 41 -1.20 1.19 16.93
CA MET A 41 -0.04 0.33 17.21
C MET A 41 0.71 -0.11 15.93
N SER A 42 2.01 0.16 15.89
CA SER A 42 2.94 -0.39 14.91
C SER A 42 3.30 -1.82 15.30
N GLN A 43 3.07 -2.81 14.44
CA GLN A 43 3.38 -4.22 14.72
C GLN A 43 4.88 -4.42 14.92
N TYR A 44 5.70 -3.88 14.00
CA TYR A 44 7.15 -3.93 14.13
C TYR A 44 7.67 -3.05 15.26
N GLY A 45 6.98 -1.96 15.59
CA GLY A 45 7.31 -1.16 16.76
C GLY A 45 7.03 -1.91 18.07
N ALA A 46 5.88 -2.59 18.20
CA ALA A 46 5.56 -3.46 19.33
C ALA A 46 6.57 -4.62 19.47
N TYR A 47 6.99 -5.21 18.35
CA TYR A 47 8.10 -6.16 18.31
C TYR A 47 9.38 -5.54 18.88
N GLY A 48 9.79 -4.36 18.39
CA GLY A 48 10.99 -3.67 18.84
C GLY A 48 10.95 -3.27 20.31
N TYR A 49 9.84 -2.71 20.81
CA TYR A 49 9.65 -2.42 22.23
C TYR A 49 9.77 -3.69 23.08
N ALA A 50 9.16 -4.80 22.67
CA ALA A 50 9.29 -6.06 23.39
C ALA A 50 10.74 -6.60 23.39
N GLN A 51 11.50 -6.41 22.30
CA GLN A 51 12.93 -6.71 22.26
C GLN A 51 13.76 -5.85 23.23
N HIS A 52 13.28 -4.64 23.54
CA HIS A 52 13.90 -3.73 24.51
C HIS A 52 13.34 -3.89 25.93
N GLY A 53 12.64 -4.99 26.22
CA GLY A 53 12.19 -5.35 27.57
C GLY A 53 10.89 -4.69 28.04
N PHE A 54 10.16 -4.00 27.16
CA PHE A 54 8.87 -3.41 27.52
C PHE A 54 7.78 -4.48 27.61
N GLY A 55 6.96 -4.42 28.67
CA GLY A 55 5.81 -5.30 28.82
C GLY A 55 4.67 -4.89 27.88
N TYR A 56 3.73 -5.82 27.62
CA TYR A 56 2.64 -5.57 26.68
C TYR A 56 1.73 -4.38 27.09
N ARG A 57 1.60 -4.12 28.39
CA ARG A 57 0.84 -2.97 28.91
C ARG A 57 1.53 -1.66 28.57
N ASP A 58 2.84 -1.60 28.71
CA ASP A 58 3.65 -0.43 28.35
C ASP A 58 3.54 -0.15 26.86
N ILE A 59 3.68 -1.20 26.04
CA ILE A 59 3.52 -1.13 24.58
C ILE A 59 2.16 -0.54 24.20
N LEU A 60 1.06 -1.07 24.77
CA LEU A 60 -0.29 -0.57 24.48
C LEU A 60 -0.47 0.89 24.92
N SER A 61 0.02 1.27 26.10
CA SER A 61 -0.10 2.64 26.61
C SER A 61 0.67 3.68 25.80
N ARG A 62 1.77 3.27 25.14
CA ARG A 62 2.52 4.11 24.21
C ARG A 62 1.72 4.46 22.96
N TYR A 63 1.03 3.48 22.37
CA TYR A 63 0.28 3.68 21.12
C TYR A 63 -1.17 4.14 21.32
N TYR A 64 -1.76 3.86 22.48
CA TYR A 64 -3.14 4.20 22.83
C TYR A 64 -3.16 5.11 24.07
N GLN A 65 -2.99 6.42 23.84
CA GLN A 65 -2.91 7.44 24.90
C GLN A 65 -4.23 7.60 25.66
N ASP A 66 -4.18 8.05 26.91
CA ASP A 66 -5.38 8.27 27.74
C ASP A 66 -6.33 7.07 27.79
N THR A 67 -5.76 5.85 27.86
CA THR A 67 -6.50 4.59 27.96
C THR A 67 -6.10 3.75 29.15
N ALA A 68 -6.97 2.79 29.50
CA ALA A 68 -6.72 1.77 30.50
C ALA A 68 -7.16 0.39 29.97
N LEU A 69 -6.58 -0.67 30.51
CA LEU A 69 -7.01 -2.04 30.23
C LEU A 69 -8.15 -2.45 31.17
N LYS A 70 -9.19 -3.08 30.61
CA LYS A 70 -10.26 -3.72 31.37
C LYS A 70 -10.57 -5.10 30.82
N THR A 71 -11.02 -6.00 31.68
CA THR A 71 -11.50 -7.32 31.29
C THR A 71 -12.99 -7.26 30.93
N LEU A 72 -13.34 -7.73 29.73
CA LEU A 72 -14.73 -7.89 29.33
C LEU A 72 -15.32 -9.18 29.90
N SER A 73 -16.47 -9.05 30.55
CA SER A 73 -17.27 -10.19 30.99
C SER A 73 -18.77 -9.85 30.95
N PRO A 74 -19.61 -10.60 30.20
CA PRO A 74 -19.22 -11.65 29.25
C PRO A 74 -18.60 -11.09 27.96
N ALA A 75 -17.69 -11.84 27.34
CA ALA A 75 -17.16 -11.49 26.03
C ALA A 75 -18.21 -11.74 24.92
N PRO A 76 -18.37 -10.82 23.94
CA PRO A 76 -19.36 -10.97 22.87
C PRO A 76 -18.97 -12.05 21.85
N THR A 77 -19.96 -12.49 21.07
CA THR A 77 -19.71 -13.27 19.85
C THR A 77 -19.23 -12.35 18.72
N VAL A 78 -18.25 -12.81 17.94
CA VAL A 78 -17.81 -12.14 16.71
C VAL A 78 -18.35 -12.89 15.50
N ARG A 79 -18.83 -12.18 14.48
CA ARG A 79 -19.32 -12.75 13.23
C ARG A 79 -18.44 -12.32 12.06
N VAL A 80 -17.78 -13.27 11.41
CA VAL A 80 -16.81 -13.02 10.34
C VAL A 80 -17.35 -13.51 9.00
N LEU A 81 -17.43 -12.64 8.00
CA LEU A 81 -17.82 -13.04 6.65
C LEU A 81 -16.71 -13.86 5.99
N LEU A 82 -16.96 -15.16 5.74
CA LEU A 82 -16.00 -16.05 5.09
C LEU A 82 -16.22 -16.19 3.58
N GLN A 83 -17.47 -16.37 3.14
CA GLN A 83 -17.78 -16.61 1.72
C GLN A 83 -19.10 -15.95 1.32
N GLY A 84 -19.18 -15.52 0.06
CA GLY A 84 -20.44 -15.23 -0.63
C GLY A 84 -20.49 -16.00 -1.95
N GLY A 85 -21.64 -16.56 -2.31
CA GLY A 85 -21.76 -17.33 -3.54
C GLY A 85 -23.10 -18.06 -3.69
N ARG A 86 -23.27 -18.84 -4.76
CA ARG A 86 -24.53 -19.56 -5.04
C ARG A 86 -24.91 -20.56 -3.94
N ARG A 87 -23.92 -21.16 -3.27
CA ARG A 87 -24.09 -22.11 -2.17
C ARG A 87 -22.91 -22.05 -1.21
N ALA A 88 -23.14 -22.37 0.06
CA ALA A 88 -22.10 -22.71 1.03
C ALA A 88 -21.99 -24.24 1.15
N VAL A 89 -20.78 -24.80 1.24
CA VAL A 89 -20.57 -26.26 1.35
C VAL A 89 -19.72 -26.54 2.59
N VAL A 90 -20.19 -27.43 3.46
CA VAL A 90 -19.63 -27.57 4.81
C VAL A 90 -19.62 -29.01 5.31
N THR A 91 -18.57 -29.38 6.03
CA THR A 91 -18.40 -30.68 6.70
C THR A 91 -18.10 -30.44 8.19
N GLY A 92 -18.37 -31.42 9.06
CA GLY A 92 -18.11 -31.31 10.50
C GLY A 92 -19.30 -30.82 11.32
N MET A 93 -20.50 -30.75 10.74
CA MET A 93 -21.69 -30.22 11.42
C MET A 93 -22.49 -31.31 12.13
N ALA A 94 -22.79 -31.10 13.41
CA ALA A 94 -23.63 -31.97 14.23
C ALA A 94 -25.10 -31.51 14.28
N ALA A 95 -25.35 -30.22 14.02
CA ALA A 95 -26.71 -29.68 14.00
C ALA A 95 -26.87 -28.52 13.00
N ALA A 96 -28.10 -28.34 12.53
CA ALA A 96 -28.56 -27.16 11.80
C ALA A 96 -29.92 -26.72 12.39
N GLY A 97 -29.92 -25.64 13.17
CA GLY A 97 -31.03 -25.33 14.07
C GLY A 97 -31.31 -26.52 15.00
N GLN A 98 -32.55 -27.01 15.01
CA GLN A 98 -32.96 -28.20 15.78
C GLN A 98 -32.66 -29.53 15.06
N LYS A 99 -32.25 -29.51 13.78
CA LYS A 99 -32.00 -30.72 13.01
C LYS A 99 -30.64 -31.32 13.37
N LYS A 100 -30.61 -32.56 13.88
CA LYS A 100 -29.38 -33.34 14.03
C LYS A 100 -28.78 -33.71 12.67
N LEU A 101 -27.47 -33.60 12.55
CA LEU A 101 -26.67 -33.91 11.36
C LEU A 101 -25.56 -34.92 11.71
N ASN A 102 -25.04 -35.60 10.70
CA ASN A 102 -23.87 -36.46 10.84
C ASN A 102 -22.61 -35.62 10.56
N PRO A 103 -21.70 -35.41 11.53
CA PRO A 103 -20.51 -34.58 11.36
C PRO A 103 -19.57 -35.01 10.22
N VAL A 104 -19.57 -36.30 9.85
CA VAL A 104 -18.73 -36.82 8.76
C VAL A 104 -19.31 -36.46 7.37
N SER A 105 -20.61 -36.16 7.30
CA SER A 105 -21.28 -35.81 6.04
C SER A 105 -20.99 -34.38 5.59
N THR A 106 -20.99 -34.19 4.27
CA THR A 106 -20.84 -32.87 3.65
C THR A 106 -22.20 -32.34 3.18
N TYR A 107 -22.59 -31.19 3.70
CA TYR A 107 -23.86 -30.54 3.41
C TYR A 107 -23.66 -29.33 2.50
N SER A 108 -24.70 -28.95 1.77
CA SER A 108 -24.74 -27.67 1.08
C SER A 108 -25.92 -26.83 1.51
N VAL A 109 -25.74 -25.52 1.55
CA VAL A 109 -26.78 -24.54 1.89
C VAL A 109 -26.95 -23.59 0.74
N THR A 110 -28.18 -23.43 0.25
CA THR A 110 -28.52 -22.55 -0.87
C THR A 110 -29.60 -21.55 -0.46
N ARG A 111 -29.76 -20.50 -1.25
CA ARG A 111 -30.88 -19.56 -1.11
C ARG A 111 -32.20 -20.27 -1.43
N SER A 112 -33.26 -19.89 -0.72
CA SER A 112 -34.64 -20.26 -1.00
C SER A 112 -35.53 -19.05 -0.73
N GLY A 113 -35.65 -18.14 -1.69
CA GLY A 113 -36.34 -16.85 -1.50
C GLY A 113 -35.65 -15.98 -0.44
N GLY A 114 -36.39 -15.55 0.59
CA GLY A 114 -35.88 -14.89 1.79
C GLY A 114 -35.34 -15.83 2.87
N ARG A 115 -35.34 -17.14 2.61
CA ARG A 115 -34.93 -18.22 3.51
C ARG A 115 -33.71 -18.96 2.94
N VAL A 116 -33.24 -19.98 3.65
CA VAL A 116 -32.16 -20.86 3.19
C VAL A 116 -32.58 -22.33 3.25
N ALA A 117 -32.10 -23.13 2.30
CA ALA A 117 -32.36 -24.56 2.23
C ALA A 117 -31.06 -25.34 2.47
N LEU A 118 -31.13 -26.36 3.33
CA LEU A 118 -30.04 -27.30 3.61
C LEU A 118 -30.25 -28.56 2.79
N TRP A 119 -29.18 -29.06 2.18
CA TRP A 119 -29.19 -30.24 1.31
C TRP A 119 -28.20 -31.29 1.81
N SER A 120 -28.60 -32.55 1.72
CA SER A 120 -27.76 -33.71 2.03
C SER A 120 -26.67 -33.91 0.97
N PRO A 121 -25.65 -34.74 1.25
CA PRO A 121 -24.65 -35.13 0.25
C PRO A 121 -25.26 -35.74 -1.02
N ARG A 122 -26.42 -36.40 -0.90
CA ARG A 122 -27.14 -37.06 -2.01
C ARG A 122 -28.14 -36.13 -2.72
N GLY A 123 -28.09 -34.82 -2.46
CA GLY A 123 -28.98 -33.83 -3.10
C GLY A 123 -30.40 -33.78 -2.54
N ARG A 124 -30.71 -34.48 -1.45
CA ARG A 124 -32.03 -34.41 -0.80
C ARG A 124 -32.11 -33.16 0.07
N LYS A 125 -33.13 -32.32 -0.13
CA LYS A 125 -33.45 -31.19 0.76
C LYS A 125 -33.79 -31.72 2.15
N LEU A 126 -33.07 -31.26 3.18
CA LEU A 126 -33.24 -31.67 4.57
C LEU A 126 -34.16 -30.75 5.35
N LEU A 127 -34.09 -29.43 5.08
CA LEU A 127 -34.96 -28.42 5.66
C LEU A 127 -34.90 -27.11 4.84
N THR A 128 -35.89 -26.25 5.06
CA THR A 128 -35.86 -24.83 4.69
C THR A 128 -36.11 -24.00 5.95
N ALA A 129 -35.17 -23.13 6.32
CA ALA A 129 -35.21 -22.34 7.55
C ALA A 129 -35.11 -20.83 7.28
N ASP A 130 -35.66 -20.04 8.21
CA ASP A 130 -35.44 -18.61 8.25
C ASP A 130 -33.96 -18.28 8.49
N ALA A 131 -33.55 -17.07 8.08
CA ALA A 131 -32.17 -16.64 8.12
C ALA A 131 -31.87 -15.85 9.43
N PRO A 132 -30.70 -16.06 10.07
CA PRO A 132 -29.66 -17.00 9.70
C PRO A 132 -29.99 -18.47 10.05
N LEU A 133 -29.67 -19.41 9.15
CA LEU A 133 -29.55 -20.81 9.53
C LEU A 133 -28.21 -21.01 10.23
N ARG A 134 -28.25 -21.38 11.50
CA ARG A 134 -27.06 -21.70 12.30
C ARG A 134 -26.73 -23.19 12.20
N LEU A 135 -25.55 -23.51 11.69
CA LEU A 135 -24.96 -24.85 11.70
C LEU A 135 -23.86 -24.91 12.76
N ALA A 136 -23.92 -25.91 13.63
CA ALA A 136 -23.00 -26.08 14.74
C ALA A 136 -22.25 -27.41 14.63
N PRO A 137 -20.92 -27.42 14.80
CA PRO A 137 -20.15 -28.66 15.00
C PRO A 137 -20.42 -29.25 16.39
N PRO A 138 -19.94 -30.48 16.68
CA PRO A 138 -19.84 -30.97 18.05
C PRO A 138 -19.14 -29.96 18.96
N ARG A 139 -19.49 -29.94 20.25
CA ARG A 139 -18.90 -29.00 21.22
C ARG A 139 -17.37 -29.11 21.21
N GLY A 140 -16.68 -27.98 21.05
CA GLY A 140 -15.22 -27.91 20.99
C GLY A 140 -14.58 -28.32 19.66
N ALA A 141 -15.34 -28.86 18.71
CA ALA A 141 -14.83 -29.24 17.40
C ALA A 141 -14.85 -28.06 16.40
N ALA A 142 -13.94 -28.12 15.43
CA ALA A 142 -13.93 -27.23 14.28
C ALA A 142 -14.70 -27.84 13.10
N PHE A 143 -15.30 -27.00 12.26
CA PHE A 143 -15.91 -27.40 10.99
C PHE A 143 -15.03 -27.04 9.80
N VAL A 144 -15.28 -27.65 8.64
CA VAL A 144 -14.59 -27.34 7.38
C VAL A 144 -15.54 -26.62 6.42
N LEU A 145 -15.21 -25.38 6.05
CA LEU A 145 -15.90 -24.65 4.98
C LEU A 145 -15.17 -24.89 3.66
N LYS A 146 -15.79 -25.62 2.73
CA LYS A 146 -15.19 -26.00 1.44
C LYS A 146 -15.11 -24.80 0.48
N GLY A 147 -14.12 -24.83 -0.42
CA GLY A 147 -13.88 -23.76 -1.38
C GLY A 147 -13.05 -22.62 -0.81
N ARG A 148 -12.77 -21.60 -1.65
CA ARG A 148 -11.91 -20.47 -1.27
C ARG A 148 -12.72 -19.42 -0.48
N ALA A 149 -12.29 -19.11 0.73
CA ALA A 149 -12.84 -18.03 1.54
C ALA A 149 -12.15 -16.69 1.28
N ALA A 150 -12.76 -15.58 1.74
CA ALA A 150 -12.28 -14.21 1.57
C ALA A 150 -10.89 -13.99 2.19
N ASN A 151 -10.56 -14.73 3.25
CA ASN A 151 -9.22 -14.78 3.86
C ASN A 151 -8.16 -15.55 3.03
N GLY A 152 -8.49 -16.00 1.82
CA GLY A 152 -7.59 -16.75 0.95
C GLY A 152 -7.40 -18.22 1.33
N VAL A 153 -8.00 -18.71 2.43
CA VAL A 153 -7.92 -20.11 2.85
C VAL A 153 -8.90 -20.95 2.02
N THR A 154 -8.39 -22.02 1.41
CA THR A 154 -9.20 -22.97 0.62
C THR A 154 -9.55 -24.19 1.48
N SER A 155 -10.83 -24.50 1.58
CA SER A 155 -11.33 -25.63 2.39
C SER A 155 -10.85 -25.57 3.85
N GLY A 156 -10.95 -24.38 4.45
CA GLY A 156 -10.38 -24.06 5.77
C GLY A 156 -11.18 -24.64 6.95
N ARG A 157 -10.49 -24.76 8.10
CA ARG A 157 -11.05 -25.20 9.38
C ARG A 157 -11.36 -23.99 10.28
N TYR A 158 -12.53 -24.00 10.91
CA TYR A 158 -13.05 -22.88 11.70
C TYR A 158 -13.73 -23.36 12.98
N ARG A 159 -13.54 -22.62 14.09
CA ARG A 159 -14.22 -22.84 15.38
C ARG A 159 -15.60 -22.16 15.40
N GLY A 160 -16.38 -22.44 16.44
CA GLY A 160 -17.71 -21.86 16.61
C GLY A 160 -18.74 -22.45 15.65
N ALA A 161 -19.67 -21.62 15.19
CA ALA A 161 -20.76 -22.01 14.29
C ALA A 161 -20.64 -21.32 12.92
N LEU A 162 -21.33 -21.87 11.93
CA LEU A 162 -21.56 -21.24 10.64
C LEU A 162 -22.99 -20.72 10.58
N GLU A 163 -23.16 -19.42 10.37
CA GLU A 163 -24.42 -18.79 10.04
C GLU A 163 -24.52 -18.58 8.53
N VAL A 164 -25.61 -19.04 7.93
CA VAL A 164 -25.85 -18.86 6.49
C VAL A 164 -27.10 -18.02 6.27
N ARG A 165 -26.98 -16.98 5.44
CA ARG A 165 -28.06 -16.03 5.14
C ARG A 165 -28.20 -15.82 3.63
N PRO A 166 -29.38 -15.50 3.10
CA PRO A 166 -29.55 -15.06 1.72
C PRO A 166 -28.72 -13.81 1.44
N SER A 167 -28.09 -13.75 0.27
CA SER A 167 -27.33 -12.58 -0.18
C SER A 167 -27.32 -12.55 -1.71
N GLY A 168 -27.96 -11.51 -2.30
CA GLY A 168 -28.12 -11.42 -3.75
C GLY A 168 -28.78 -12.67 -4.34
N SER A 169 -28.19 -13.25 -5.39
CA SER A 169 -28.67 -14.49 -6.01
C SER A 169 -28.30 -15.78 -5.25
N GLY A 170 -27.58 -15.67 -4.13
CA GLY A 170 -27.06 -16.82 -3.40
C GLY A 170 -27.12 -16.62 -1.88
N VAL A 171 -26.07 -17.08 -1.21
CA VAL A 171 -25.91 -17.03 0.24
C VAL A 171 -24.59 -16.39 0.63
N MET A 172 -24.54 -15.85 1.84
CA MET A 172 -23.30 -15.56 2.55
C MET A 172 -23.12 -16.55 3.70
N ALA A 173 -21.88 -16.98 3.90
CA ALA A 173 -21.45 -17.87 4.95
C ALA A 173 -20.61 -17.08 5.96
N VAL A 174 -21.14 -16.95 7.18
CA VAL A 174 -20.61 -16.11 8.25
C VAL A 174 -20.20 -17.01 9.42
N ASN A 175 -18.95 -16.93 9.86
CA ASN A 175 -18.49 -17.70 11.02
C ASN A 175 -18.78 -16.92 12.30
N ALA A 176 -19.63 -17.48 13.16
CA ALA A 176 -19.99 -16.92 14.46
C ALA A 176 -19.27 -17.70 15.58
N LEU A 177 -18.38 -17.02 16.32
CA LEU A 177 -17.51 -17.65 17.31
C LEU A 177 -17.25 -16.75 18.53
N ALA A 178 -16.82 -17.36 19.63
CA ALA A 178 -16.41 -16.62 20.82
C ALA A 178 -15.23 -15.69 20.49
N LEU A 179 -15.17 -14.53 21.16
CA LEU A 179 -14.13 -13.53 20.90
C LEU A 179 -12.71 -14.10 21.02
N GLU A 180 -12.42 -14.94 22.00
CA GLU A 180 -11.09 -15.56 22.15
C GLU A 180 -10.75 -16.54 21.01
N ASP A 181 -11.74 -17.29 20.49
CA ASP A 181 -11.55 -18.14 19.30
C ASP A 181 -11.25 -17.30 18.05
N TYR A 182 -11.89 -16.14 17.92
CA TYR A 182 -11.61 -15.20 16.85
C TYR A 182 -10.18 -14.68 16.93
N VAL A 183 -9.74 -14.21 18.10
CA VAL A 183 -8.41 -13.63 18.30
C VAL A 183 -7.31 -14.67 17.99
N ARG A 184 -7.49 -15.94 18.39
CA ARG A 184 -6.59 -17.05 18.01
C ARG A 184 -6.42 -17.20 16.51
N GLY A 185 -7.50 -17.02 15.75
CA GLY A 185 -7.47 -17.05 14.29
C GLY A 185 -6.90 -15.79 13.62
N VAL A 186 -6.55 -14.75 14.37
CA VAL A 186 -6.02 -13.47 13.88
C VAL A 186 -4.52 -13.32 14.12
N ILE A 187 -4.03 -13.54 15.35
CA ILE A 187 -2.69 -13.06 15.76
C ILE A 187 -1.59 -13.54 14.81
N SER A 188 -1.49 -14.84 14.52
CA SER A 188 -0.38 -15.36 13.71
C SER A 188 -0.49 -14.98 12.23
N ALA A 189 -1.63 -14.45 11.79
CA ALA A 189 -1.82 -13.90 10.46
C ALA A 189 -1.41 -12.43 10.36
N GLU A 190 -1.30 -11.74 11.51
CA GLU A 190 -0.93 -10.33 11.66
C GLU A 190 0.53 -10.16 12.14
N SER A 191 0.98 -11.03 13.05
CA SER A 191 2.32 -11.03 13.65
C SER A 191 2.90 -12.45 13.64
N PRO A 192 4.15 -12.67 13.20
CA PRO A 192 4.79 -13.98 13.25
C PRO A 192 4.75 -14.60 14.65
N ALA A 193 4.39 -15.89 14.72
CA ALA A 193 4.31 -16.61 15.99
C ALA A 193 5.65 -16.74 16.75
N SER A 194 6.77 -16.46 16.08
CA SER A 194 8.11 -16.42 16.66
C SER A 194 8.46 -15.10 17.36
N TRP A 195 7.58 -14.09 17.30
CA TRP A 195 7.82 -12.80 17.93
C TRP A 195 7.77 -12.89 19.46
N PRO A 196 8.39 -11.93 20.17
CA PRO A 196 8.39 -11.89 21.63
C PRO A 196 6.98 -11.96 22.23
N ALA A 197 6.86 -12.63 23.38
CA ALA A 197 5.57 -12.87 24.02
C ALA A 197 4.78 -11.57 24.28
N ASP A 198 5.44 -10.50 24.74
CA ASP A 198 4.76 -9.23 25.03
C ASP A 198 4.29 -8.49 23.77
N ALA A 199 4.97 -8.65 22.63
CA ALA A 199 4.46 -8.16 21.34
C ALA A 199 3.19 -8.93 20.92
N LEU A 200 3.18 -10.25 21.12
CA LEU A 200 2.00 -11.09 20.83
C LEU A 200 0.84 -10.79 21.78
N ARG A 201 1.10 -10.51 23.06
CA ARG A 201 0.08 -10.10 24.05
C ARG A 201 -0.51 -8.73 23.71
N ALA A 202 0.32 -7.76 23.33
CA ALA A 202 -0.14 -6.46 22.86
C ALA A 202 -1.02 -6.59 21.60
N GLN A 203 -0.58 -7.41 20.64
CA GLN A 203 -1.37 -7.73 19.45
C GLN A 203 -2.71 -8.40 19.79
N ALA A 204 -2.74 -9.32 20.77
CA ALA A 204 -3.97 -9.98 21.23
C ALA A 204 -4.99 -8.96 21.75
N VAL A 205 -4.57 -8.08 22.66
CA VAL A 205 -5.43 -7.05 23.27
C VAL A 205 -5.92 -6.04 22.22
N ALA A 206 -5.04 -5.58 21.33
CA ALA A 206 -5.41 -4.67 20.25
C ALA A 206 -6.38 -5.32 19.27
N ALA A 207 -6.15 -6.57 18.87
CA ALA A 207 -7.03 -7.31 17.95
C ALA A 207 -8.41 -7.59 18.56
N ARG A 208 -8.44 -7.93 19.86
CA ARG A 208 -9.67 -8.15 20.64
C ARG A 208 -10.52 -6.88 20.71
N THR A 209 -9.88 -5.77 21.04
CA THR A 209 -10.57 -4.48 21.17
C THR A 209 -11.06 -3.98 19.81
N TYR A 210 -10.29 -4.16 18.74
CA TYR A 210 -10.70 -3.81 17.38
C TYR A 210 -11.96 -4.59 16.96
N ALA A 211 -12.00 -5.90 17.26
CA ALA A 211 -13.07 -6.79 16.84
C ALA A 211 -14.47 -6.36 17.33
N ILE A 212 -14.53 -5.76 18.52
CA ILE A 212 -15.78 -5.38 19.19
C ILE A 212 -16.16 -3.91 19.00
N THR A 213 -15.20 -3.06 18.60
CA THR A 213 -15.40 -1.61 18.41
C THR A 213 -15.59 -1.22 16.94
N THR A 214 -15.40 -2.16 16.02
CA THR A 214 -15.63 -1.97 14.59
C THR A 214 -16.73 -2.91 14.09
N ARG A 215 -17.52 -2.45 13.10
CA ARG A 215 -18.56 -3.25 12.44
C ARG A 215 -18.61 -2.96 10.96
N ALA A 216 -18.19 -3.93 10.15
CA ALA A 216 -18.07 -3.77 8.70
C ALA A 216 -19.35 -4.10 7.93
N GLY A 217 -20.13 -5.09 8.38
CA GLY A 217 -21.29 -5.62 7.66
C GLY A 217 -22.65 -5.18 8.21
N GLY A 218 -22.68 -4.15 9.07
CA GLY A 218 -23.89 -3.73 9.78
C GLY A 218 -24.49 -4.87 10.61
N GLN A 219 -25.75 -5.22 10.34
CA GLN A 219 -26.42 -6.33 11.03
C GLN A 219 -26.00 -7.72 10.51
N ALA A 220 -25.37 -7.81 9.34
CA ALA A 220 -25.11 -9.10 8.69
C ALA A 220 -23.88 -9.83 9.22
N PHE A 221 -22.82 -9.10 9.51
CA PHE A 221 -21.57 -9.62 10.09
C PHE A 221 -20.80 -8.45 10.69
N ASP A 222 -19.85 -8.75 11.56
CA ASP A 222 -19.06 -7.77 12.29
C ASP A 222 -17.74 -7.48 11.57
N GLN A 223 -17.06 -8.52 11.06
CA GLN A 223 -15.72 -8.40 10.46
C GLN A 223 -15.61 -9.04 9.08
N TYR A 224 -14.82 -8.42 8.18
CA TYR A 224 -14.27 -9.14 7.03
C TYR A 224 -13.15 -10.09 7.50
N ALA A 225 -12.92 -11.17 6.76
CA ALA A 225 -11.84 -12.12 7.07
C ALA A 225 -10.46 -11.71 6.50
N ASP A 226 -10.39 -10.57 5.81
CA ASP A 226 -9.20 -10.06 5.12
C ASP A 226 -8.83 -8.65 5.62
N VAL A 227 -7.83 -8.05 4.96
CA VAL A 227 -7.22 -6.74 5.31
C VAL A 227 -8.18 -5.55 5.37
N ARG A 228 -9.46 -5.70 4.98
CA ARG A 228 -10.50 -4.68 5.23
C ARG A 228 -10.89 -4.57 6.71
N SER A 229 -10.68 -5.65 7.46
CA SER A 229 -10.81 -5.71 8.91
C SER A 229 -9.47 -6.18 9.49
N GLN A 230 -9.38 -7.46 9.87
CA GLN A 230 -8.17 -8.12 10.34
C GLN A 230 -8.06 -9.45 9.61
N MET A 231 -6.85 -9.90 9.34
CA MET A 231 -6.62 -11.16 8.67
C MET A 231 -7.01 -12.33 9.58
N TYR A 232 -8.18 -12.93 9.33
CA TYR A 232 -8.70 -14.06 10.10
C TYR A 232 -8.57 -15.36 9.29
N LYS A 233 -7.60 -16.22 9.65
CA LYS A 233 -7.34 -17.49 8.94
C LYS A 233 -7.96 -18.71 9.62
N GLY A 234 -8.76 -18.51 10.67
CA GLY A 234 -9.34 -19.60 11.46
C GLY A 234 -8.25 -20.47 12.11
N VAL A 235 -8.48 -21.78 12.17
CA VAL A 235 -7.57 -22.73 12.85
C VAL A 235 -6.17 -22.74 12.24
N ALA A 236 -6.01 -22.34 10.98
CA ALA A 236 -4.71 -22.29 10.31
C ALA A 236 -3.76 -21.21 10.86
N ALA A 237 -4.24 -20.29 11.71
CA ALA A 237 -3.43 -19.28 12.39
C ALA A 237 -3.18 -19.59 13.88
N GLU A 238 -3.59 -20.76 14.38
CA GLU A 238 -3.39 -21.14 15.79
C GLU A 238 -1.99 -21.73 15.99
N PHE A 239 -1.19 -21.14 16.88
CA PHE A 239 0.13 -21.62 17.26
C PHE A 239 0.28 -21.56 18.78
N PRO A 240 1.06 -22.46 19.42
CA PRO A 240 1.18 -22.49 20.87
C PRO A 240 1.59 -21.15 21.51
N SER A 241 2.51 -20.41 20.89
CA SER A 241 2.99 -19.11 21.40
C SER A 241 1.92 -18.02 21.32
N THR A 242 1.16 -17.96 20.21
CA THR A 242 0.09 -16.96 20.04
C THR A 242 -1.14 -17.32 20.87
N ASP A 243 -1.49 -18.61 20.98
CA ASP A 243 -2.55 -19.09 21.86
C ASP A 243 -2.24 -18.83 23.34
N ALA A 244 -0.96 -18.94 23.75
CA ALA A 244 -0.53 -18.55 25.08
C ALA A 244 -0.75 -17.05 25.31
N ALA A 245 -0.37 -16.19 24.37
CA ALA A 245 -0.60 -14.75 24.47
C ALA A 245 -2.10 -14.38 24.54
N VAL A 246 -2.97 -15.08 23.79
CA VAL A 246 -4.44 -14.92 23.89
C VAL A 246 -4.92 -15.28 25.29
N ARG A 247 -4.52 -16.45 25.79
CA ARG A 247 -4.93 -16.94 27.13
C ARG A 247 -4.45 -16.00 28.24
N ASP A 248 -3.20 -15.58 28.18
CA ASP A 248 -2.57 -14.70 29.19
C ASP A 248 -3.24 -13.31 29.25
N THR A 249 -3.91 -12.90 28.17
CA THR A 249 -4.62 -11.61 28.07
C THR A 249 -6.14 -11.78 27.91
N SER A 250 -6.68 -12.93 28.33
CA SER A 250 -8.08 -13.30 28.10
C SER A 250 -9.03 -12.21 28.57
N GLY A 251 -9.92 -11.76 27.67
CA GLY A 251 -10.89 -10.71 27.93
C GLY A 251 -10.33 -9.29 28.07
N GLU A 252 -9.01 -9.07 28.13
CA GLU A 252 -8.43 -7.72 28.26
C GLU A 252 -8.63 -6.91 26.96
N VAL A 253 -9.17 -5.69 27.12
CA VAL A 253 -9.40 -4.72 26.06
C VAL A 253 -8.96 -3.32 26.47
N VAL A 254 -8.66 -2.49 25.47
CA VAL A 254 -8.31 -1.07 25.65
C VAL A 254 -9.60 -0.25 25.80
N THR A 255 -9.67 0.58 26.83
CA THR A 255 -10.82 1.41 27.15
C THR A 255 -10.41 2.86 27.42
N GLN A 256 -11.30 3.79 27.09
CA GLN A 256 -11.23 5.17 27.58
C GLN A 256 -12.44 5.42 28.47
N SER A 257 -12.22 5.89 29.70
CA SER A 257 -13.27 6.07 30.70
C SER A 257 -14.16 4.82 30.91
N GLY A 258 -13.57 3.63 30.76
CA GLY A 258 -14.26 2.35 30.90
C GLY A 258 -15.02 1.86 29.66
N THR A 259 -15.12 2.65 28.59
CA THR A 259 -15.72 2.25 27.32
C THR A 259 -14.66 1.70 26.36
N PRO A 260 -14.83 0.52 25.74
CA PRO A 260 -13.92 0.02 24.72
C PRO A 260 -13.72 1.01 23.56
N VAL A 261 -12.47 1.23 23.16
CA VAL A 261 -12.11 2.19 22.12
C VAL A 261 -11.49 1.51 20.90
N VAL A 262 -11.64 2.10 19.71
CA VAL A 262 -11.05 1.51 18.49
C VAL A 262 -9.52 1.51 18.55
N THR A 263 -8.93 0.34 18.37
CA THR A 263 -7.48 0.08 18.41
C THR A 263 -6.97 -0.28 17.03
N TYR A 264 -6.80 0.73 16.17
CA TYR A 264 -6.13 0.49 14.89
C TYR A 264 -4.69 0.02 15.12
N PHE A 265 -4.21 -0.84 14.24
CA PHE A 265 -2.82 -1.28 14.21
C PHE A 265 -2.41 -1.55 12.75
N PHE A 266 -1.11 -1.51 12.49
CA PHE A 266 -0.56 -1.60 11.14
C PHE A 266 0.89 -2.08 11.18
N SER A 267 1.46 -2.40 10.02
CA SER A 267 2.75 -3.10 9.96
C SER A 267 3.92 -2.29 10.54
N THR A 268 4.21 -1.10 10.00
CA THR A 268 5.48 -0.40 10.29
C THR A 268 5.30 1.10 10.23
N SER A 269 5.74 1.84 11.25
CA SER A 269 5.52 3.29 11.39
C SER A 269 6.44 4.16 10.54
N GLY A 270 7.64 3.67 10.22
CA GLY A 270 8.72 4.49 9.66
C GLY A 270 9.40 5.39 10.70
N GLY A 271 9.15 5.17 12.00
CA GLY A 271 9.72 5.91 13.13
C GLY A 271 8.72 6.78 13.91
N HIS A 272 7.49 6.92 13.43
CA HIS A 272 6.46 7.74 14.10
C HIS A 272 5.05 7.35 13.61
N THR A 273 4.05 7.29 14.49
CA THR A 273 2.64 7.06 14.12
C THR A 273 1.98 8.38 13.69
N GLU A 274 0.67 8.48 13.56
CA GLU A 274 0.00 9.68 13.05
C GLU A 274 -1.35 9.87 13.75
N ASN A 275 -1.86 11.10 13.72
CA ASN A 275 -3.19 11.41 14.21
C ASN A 275 -4.27 10.80 13.29
N VAL A 276 -5.31 10.20 13.86
CA VAL A 276 -6.35 9.50 13.09
C VAL A 276 -7.03 10.37 12.02
N GLU A 277 -7.25 11.66 12.31
CA GLU A 277 -7.87 12.63 11.40
C GLU A 277 -7.01 12.93 10.15
N ASN A 278 -5.71 12.65 10.21
CA ASN A 278 -4.77 12.89 9.13
C ASN A 278 -4.65 11.71 8.14
N SER A 279 -5.09 10.50 8.53
CA SER A 279 -4.94 9.30 7.70
C SER A 279 -6.24 8.83 7.05
N PHE A 280 -7.39 9.01 7.70
CA PHE A 280 -8.67 8.54 7.17
C PHE A 280 -9.54 9.73 6.81
N ILE A 281 -10.04 9.74 5.57
CA ILE A 281 -10.89 10.83 5.07
C ILE A 281 -12.12 10.98 5.98
N GLY A 282 -12.33 12.20 6.49
CA GLY A 282 -13.49 12.53 7.33
C GLY A 282 -13.42 12.01 8.76
N SER A 283 -12.29 11.44 9.21
CA SER A 283 -12.15 11.04 10.61
C SER A 283 -12.01 12.25 11.52
N LEU A 284 -12.76 12.22 12.63
CA LEU A 284 -12.62 13.19 13.71
C LEU A 284 -11.46 12.79 14.63
N PRO A 285 -10.83 13.78 15.30
CA PRO A 285 -9.79 13.52 16.29
C PRO A 285 -10.25 12.53 17.38
N LYS A 286 -9.33 11.64 17.79
CA LYS A 286 -9.53 10.71 18.91
C LYS A 286 -8.35 10.85 19.86
N LEU A 287 -8.63 11.06 21.14
CA LEU A 287 -7.61 11.31 22.17
C LEU A 287 -6.60 10.16 22.28
N TRP A 288 -7.03 8.93 22.06
CA TRP A 288 -6.18 7.74 22.14
C TRP A 288 -5.51 7.33 20.82
N LEU A 289 -5.74 8.03 19.71
CA LEU A 289 -5.11 7.74 18.42
C LEU A 289 -4.36 8.97 17.91
N ARG A 290 -3.33 9.32 18.67
CA ARG A 290 -2.40 10.41 18.38
C ARG A 290 -1.07 9.87 17.86
N GLY A 291 -0.37 10.70 17.11
CA GLY A 291 0.98 10.40 16.68
C GLY A 291 1.93 10.32 17.87
N VAL A 292 2.74 9.27 17.91
CA VAL A 292 3.80 9.04 18.87
C VAL A 292 5.08 8.60 18.17
N ASP A 293 6.21 8.90 18.81
CA ASP A 293 7.51 8.36 18.42
C ASP A 293 7.52 6.83 18.52
N ASP A 294 8.09 6.19 17.51
CA ASP A 294 8.22 4.75 17.43
C ASP A 294 9.65 4.37 17.02
N PRO A 295 10.63 4.54 17.93
CA PRO A 295 12.05 4.46 17.60
C PRO A 295 12.54 3.03 17.27
N PHE A 296 11.72 2.00 17.51
CA PHE A 296 12.13 0.59 17.47
C PHE A 296 11.48 -0.22 16.33
N ASP A 297 10.97 0.43 15.29
CA ASP A 297 10.37 -0.27 14.13
C ASP A 297 11.37 -0.53 12.98
N ASP A 298 12.66 -0.23 13.21
CA ASP A 298 13.76 -0.31 12.24
C ASP A 298 14.11 -1.74 11.81
N ALA A 299 13.79 -2.73 12.64
CA ALA A 299 13.85 -4.15 12.28
C ALA A 299 12.94 -4.51 11.08
N SER A 300 11.96 -3.67 10.74
CA SER A 300 11.10 -3.90 9.59
C SER A 300 11.83 -3.70 8.26
N PRO A 301 11.75 -4.66 7.31
CA PRO A 301 12.24 -4.45 5.94
C PRO A 301 11.43 -3.40 5.18
N LYS A 302 10.33 -2.90 5.76
CA LYS A 302 9.51 -1.82 5.22
C LYS A 302 9.68 -0.49 5.96
N HIS A 303 10.61 -0.41 6.91
CA HIS A 303 10.91 0.83 7.63
C HIS A 303 11.28 1.95 6.65
N THR A 304 12.06 1.63 5.62
CA THR A 304 12.25 2.48 4.44
C THR A 304 11.87 1.73 3.16
N TRP A 305 11.45 2.44 2.12
CA TRP A 305 11.13 1.85 0.83
C TRP A 305 11.35 2.79 -0.35
N GLY A 306 11.44 2.17 -1.52
CA GLY A 306 11.78 2.82 -2.78
C GLY A 306 13.29 2.79 -3.03
N PRO A 307 13.78 3.61 -3.97
CA PRO A 307 13.00 4.52 -4.80
C PRO A 307 12.09 3.81 -5.82
N ILE A 308 10.80 4.13 -5.81
CA ILE A 308 9.87 3.85 -6.92
C ILE A 308 10.14 4.89 -7.99
N ARG A 309 10.26 4.47 -9.25
CA ARG A 309 10.62 5.37 -10.34
C ARG A 309 9.68 5.22 -11.54
N LEU A 310 8.88 6.25 -11.78
CA LEU A 310 7.85 6.28 -12.84
C LEU A 310 8.24 7.27 -13.94
N THR A 311 8.06 6.91 -15.21
CA THR A 311 8.09 7.92 -16.30
C THR A 311 6.94 8.91 -16.13
N ALA A 312 7.01 10.06 -16.82
CA ALA A 312 5.92 11.04 -16.80
C ALA A 312 4.59 10.41 -17.24
N ARG A 313 4.59 9.58 -18.30
CA ARG A 313 3.41 8.86 -18.78
C ARG A 313 2.87 7.86 -17.76
N GLN A 314 3.73 7.10 -17.08
CA GLN A 314 3.31 6.16 -16.04
C GLN A 314 2.69 6.88 -14.84
N ALA A 315 3.28 8.00 -14.41
CA ALA A 315 2.72 8.83 -13.35
C ALA A 315 1.36 9.42 -13.78
N GLN A 316 1.27 9.94 -15.00
CA GLN A 316 0.03 10.47 -15.58
C GLN A 316 -1.09 9.42 -15.63
N ALA A 317 -0.77 8.20 -16.09
CA ALA A 317 -1.74 7.11 -16.16
C ALA A 317 -2.26 6.72 -14.76
N LYS A 318 -1.37 6.58 -13.77
CA LYS A 318 -1.74 6.24 -12.39
C LYS A 318 -2.58 7.34 -11.72
N LEU A 319 -2.28 8.60 -12.01
CA LEU A 319 -2.95 9.78 -11.46
C LEU A 319 -4.08 10.30 -12.37
N ARG A 320 -4.58 9.49 -13.31
CA ARG A 320 -5.67 9.88 -14.21
C ARG A 320 -6.88 10.41 -13.42
N GLY A 321 -7.41 11.55 -13.84
CA GLY A 321 -8.48 12.27 -13.14
C GLY A 321 -7.99 13.30 -12.12
N PHE A 322 -6.71 13.26 -11.72
CA PHE A 322 -6.08 14.33 -10.92
C PHE A 322 -5.15 15.22 -11.74
N VAL A 323 -4.66 14.75 -12.89
CA VAL A 323 -3.80 15.55 -13.77
C VAL A 323 -4.66 16.40 -14.72
N ARG A 324 -4.46 17.72 -14.72
CA ARG A 324 -5.00 18.65 -15.73
C ARG A 324 -3.93 18.89 -16.80
N GLY A 325 -4.20 18.48 -18.05
CA GLY A 325 -3.18 18.50 -19.10
C GLY A 325 -2.11 17.41 -18.91
N SER A 326 -0.83 17.77 -19.06
CA SER A 326 0.30 16.84 -18.93
C SER A 326 0.90 16.88 -17.51
N PHE A 327 1.25 15.73 -16.95
CA PHE A 327 1.81 15.62 -15.59
C PHE A 327 3.16 16.35 -15.46
N ARG A 328 3.28 17.21 -14.43
CA ARG A 328 4.47 18.02 -14.15
C ARG A 328 5.05 17.81 -12.75
N GLY A 329 4.35 17.12 -11.85
CA GLY A 329 4.89 16.84 -10.52
C GLY A 329 3.81 16.67 -9.46
N ILE A 330 4.28 16.46 -8.23
CA ILE A 330 3.44 16.43 -7.03
C ILE A 330 4.09 17.35 -6.00
N LYS A 331 3.33 18.34 -5.51
CA LYS A 331 3.77 19.25 -4.46
C LYS A 331 3.05 18.90 -3.17
N VAL A 332 3.79 18.48 -2.14
CA VAL A 332 3.21 18.28 -0.81
C VAL A 332 2.92 19.64 -0.19
N THR A 333 1.68 19.88 0.22
CA THR A 333 1.22 21.15 0.78
C THR A 333 1.02 21.07 2.29
N GLN A 334 0.78 19.88 2.84
CA GLN A 334 0.62 19.68 4.28
C GLN A 334 1.13 18.30 4.70
N ARG A 335 1.88 18.26 5.81
CA ARG A 335 2.25 17.04 6.54
C ARG A 335 1.54 17.01 7.90
N GLY A 336 1.41 15.83 8.49
CA GLY A 336 0.79 15.65 9.80
C GLY A 336 1.78 15.85 10.94
N VAL A 337 1.51 15.22 12.09
CA VAL A 337 2.49 15.20 13.19
C VAL A 337 3.67 14.29 12.86
N SER A 338 3.50 13.36 11.93
CA SER A 338 4.61 12.68 11.27
C SER A 338 4.84 13.23 9.87
N PRO A 339 5.96 12.86 9.21
CA PRO A 339 6.18 13.27 7.83
C PRO A 339 5.26 12.62 6.80
N ARG A 340 4.15 11.98 7.21
CA ARG A 340 3.06 11.56 6.32
C ARG A 340 2.44 12.75 5.60
N VAL A 341 2.09 12.52 4.33
CA VAL A 341 1.38 13.50 3.50
C VAL A 341 -0.08 13.55 3.91
N VAL A 342 -0.56 14.72 4.33
CA VAL A 342 -1.98 14.97 4.61
C VAL A 342 -2.66 15.54 3.36
N ARG A 343 -2.08 16.60 2.79
CA ARG A 343 -2.52 17.24 1.54
C ARG A 343 -1.36 17.44 0.57
N ALA A 344 -1.69 17.36 -0.72
CA ALA A 344 -0.77 17.61 -1.81
C ALA A 344 -1.52 18.13 -3.05
N GLU A 345 -0.77 18.68 -3.98
CA GLU A 345 -1.24 19.11 -5.29
C GLU A 345 -0.63 18.22 -6.37
N VAL A 346 -1.46 17.63 -7.21
CA VAL A 346 -1.02 17.05 -8.48
C VAL A 346 -0.93 18.19 -9.49
N VAL A 347 0.29 18.45 -9.96
CA VAL A 347 0.60 19.55 -10.86
C VAL A 347 0.58 19.05 -12.30
N GLY A 348 -0.24 19.68 -13.14
CA GLY A 348 -0.23 19.47 -14.58
C GLY A 348 -0.09 20.78 -15.35
N THR A 349 0.10 20.70 -16.67
CA THR A 349 0.21 21.90 -17.52
C THR A 349 -1.07 22.74 -17.56
N GLY A 350 -2.23 22.12 -17.32
CA GLY A 350 -3.53 22.79 -17.25
C GLY A 350 -3.95 23.20 -15.83
N GLY A 351 -3.00 23.21 -14.88
CA GLY A 351 -3.25 23.64 -13.50
C GLY A 351 -3.04 22.55 -12.46
N VAL A 352 -3.52 22.80 -11.24
CA VAL A 352 -3.34 21.93 -10.07
C VAL A 352 -4.65 21.29 -9.63
N THR A 353 -4.57 20.08 -9.07
CA THR A 353 -5.67 19.40 -8.40
C THR A 353 -5.26 19.06 -6.98
N GLN A 354 -6.05 19.47 -5.99
CA GLN A 354 -5.84 19.10 -4.59
C GLN A 354 -6.18 17.62 -4.37
N VAL A 355 -5.32 16.93 -3.64
CA VAL A 355 -5.47 15.52 -3.27
C VAL A 355 -5.00 15.29 -1.84
N THR A 356 -5.50 14.21 -1.25
CA THR A 356 -5.09 13.73 0.07
C THR A 356 -3.95 12.70 -0.04
N GLY A 357 -3.20 12.50 1.04
CA GLY A 357 -2.22 11.42 1.14
C GLY A 357 -2.79 10.03 0.79
N PRO A 358 -3.93 9.61 1.36
CA PRO A 358 -4.57 8.33 1.04
C PRO A 358 -4.93 8.18 -0.45
N GLN A 359 -5.41 9.25 -1.11
CA GLN A 359 -5.65 9.22 -2.55
C GLN A 359 -4.37 9.00 -3.35
N LEU A 360 -3.27 9.67 -2.99
CA LEU A 360 -1.97 9.46 -3.62
C LEU A 360 -1.45 8.04 -3.39
N ARG A 361 -1.51 7.54 -2.15
CA ARG A 361 -1.11 6.18 -1.78
C ARG A 361 -1.84 5.15 -2.62
N ALA A 362 -3.17 5.26 -2.72
CA ALA A 362 -4.01 4.34 -3.47
C ALA A 362 -3.70 4.37 -4.98
N ARG A 363 -3.58 5.56 -5.59
CA ARG A 363 -3.31 5.68 -7.04
C ARG A 363 -1.89 5.27 -7.44
N LEU A 364 -0.90 5.59 -6.61
CA LEU A 364 0.49 5.30 -6.91
C LEU A 364 0.93 3.91 -6.45
N GLY A 365 0.16 3.26 -5.56
CA GLY A 365 0.50 1.96 -4.97
C GLY A 365 1.63 2.09 -3.95
N LEU A 366 1.56 3.12 -3.09
CA LEU A 366 2.58 3.35 -2.07
C LEU A 366 2.33 2.48 -0.83
N ASN A 367 3.40 2.13 -0.13
CA ASN A 367 3.32 1.36 1.11
C ASN A 367 2.65 2.17 2.24
N ASP A 368 2.95 3.47 2.31
CA ASP A 368 2.50 4.42 3.33
C ASP A 368 2.37 5.83 2.68
N THR A 369 1.75 6.79 3.38
CA THR A 369 1.69 8.21 2.98
C THR A 369 2.93 9.00 3.42
N TRP A 370 3.84 8.43 4.21
CA TRP A 370 5.18 8.98 4.48
C TRP A 370 6.02 8.84 3.22
N ALA A 371 5.80 9.78 2.30
CA ALA A 371 6.40 9.80 0.99
C ALA A 371 7.01 11.16 0.65
N THR A 372 8.06 11.10 -0.17
CA THR A 372 8.70 12.24 -0.80
C THR A 372 8.70 12.05 -2.31
N PHE A 373 8.38 13.12 -3.03
CA PHE A 373 8.25 13.11 -4.49
C PHE A 373 9.29 14.04 -5.09
N THR A 374 10.10 13.53 -6.01
CA THR A 374 11.07 14.34 -6.76
C THR A 374 10.81 14.13 -8.24
N TYR A 375 10.32 15.18 -8.90
CA TYR A 375 10.17 15.20 -10.34
C TYR A 375 11.42 15.82 -10.96
N VAL A 376 11.99 15.11 -11.95
CA VAL A 376 13.18 15.55 -12.68
C VAL A 376 12.84 15.54 -14.17
N SER A 377 12.99 16.69 -14.83
CA SER A 377 12.96 16.82 -16.28
C SER A 377 14.35 17.16 -16.81
N SER A 378 14.69 16.64 -17.97
CA SER A 378 15.98 16.83 -18.64
C SER A 378 15.79 16.67 -20.14
N ASP A 379 16.12 17.70 -20.90
CA ASP A 379 16.10 17.72 -22.36
C ASP A 379 17.48 18.15 -22.87
N ALA A 380 17.85 17.67 -24.07
CA ALA A 380 19.09 18.07 -24.74
C ALA A 380 18.80 19.22 -25.69
N GLU A 381 19.53 20.31 -25.54
CA GLU A 381 19.38 21.52 -26.35
C GLU A 381 20.75 21.94 -26.90
N LYS A 382 20.73 22.64 -28.05
CA LYS A 382 21.93 23.32 -28.56
C LYS A 382 22.24 24.50 -27.66
N LYS A 383 23.51 24.72 -27.34
CA LYS A 383 23.97 25.93 -26.66
C LYS A 383 23.66 27.13 -27.56
N GLN A 384 22.94 28.11 -27.03
CA GLN A 384 22.70 29.38 -27.71
C GLN A 384 23.92 30.26 -27.53
N ASP A 385 24.36 30.93 -28.60
CA ASP A 385 25.41 31.94 -28.53
C ASP A 385 24.94 33.13 -27.67
N PRO A 386 25.86 33.81 -26.96
CA PRO A 386 25.51 35.03 -26.24
C PRO A 386 24.92 36.09 -27.20
N PRO A 387 24.04 36.99 -26.73
CA PRO A 387 23.49 38.06 -27.56
C PRO A 387 24.60 38.88 -28.22
N ALA A 388 24.43 39.20 -29.50
CA ALA A 388 25.44 39.81 -30.37
C ALA A 388 25.77 41.30 -30.06
N ASP A 389 25.48 41.80 -28.86
CA ASP A 389 25.61 43.23 -28.54
C ASP A 389 26.79 43.54 -27.59
N GLN A 390 27.93 42.89 -27.80
CA GLN A 390 29.22 43.35 -27.30
C GLN A 390 30.26 43.17 -28.40
N GLU A 391 30.23 44.07 -29.39
CA GLU A 391 31.40 44.30 -30.26
C GLU A 391 32.56 44.81 -29.37
N PRO A 392 33.74 44.17 -29.39
CA PRO A 392 34.96 44.81 -28.93
C PRO A 392 35.31 45.96 -29.89
N ALA A 393 35.87 47.04 -29.35
CA ALA A 393 36.38 48.15 -30.15
C ALA A 393 37.43 47.64 -31.18
N ASP A 394 37.21 47.98 -32.44
CA ASP A 394 38.09 47.71 -33.57
C ASP A 394 39.44 48.44 -33.41
N ASP A 395 40.53 47.67 -33.26
CA ASP A 395 41.91 48.16 -33.32
C ASP A 395 42.65 47.63 -34.56
N GLY A 396 42.00 47.68 -35.73
CA GLY A 396 42.64 48.15 -36.97
C GLY A 396 43.95 47.49 -37.38
N THR A 397 44.15 46.20 -37.14
CA THR A 397 45.29 45.44 -37.68
C THR A 397 44.82 44.23 -38.45
N GLY A 398 44.82 44.39 -39.78
CA GLY A 398 44.48 43.35 -40.74
C GLY A 398 45.47 42.19 -40.70
N GLY A 399 45.01 41.05 -40.18
CA GLY A 399 45.62 39.75 -40.37
C GLY A 399 44.55 38.77 -40.84
N VAL A 400 44.76 38.13 -41.99
CA VAL A 400 43.89 37.06 -42.48
C VAL A 400 44.14 35.82 -41.61
N GLU A 401 43.31 35.61 -40.59
CA GLU A 401 43.26 34.33 -39.87
C GLU A 401 42.69 33.24 -40.78
N PRO A 402 43.24 32.01 -40.73
CA PRO A 402 42.62 30.87 -41.39
C PRO A 402 41.26 30.63 -40.72
N ALA A 403 40.22 30.46 -41.52
CA ALA A 403 38.86 30.17 -41.06
C ALA A 403 38.87 29.14 -39.93
N ALA A 404 38.64 29.61 -38.70
CA ALA A 404 38.46 28.75 -37.54
C ALA A 404 37.40 27.72 -37.90
N ALA A 405 37.76 26.43 -37.85
CA ALA A 405 36.81 25.35 -38.01
C ALA A 405 35.65 25.61 -37.06
N ALA A 406 34.48 25.96 -37.60
CA ALA A 406 33.32 26.35 -36.83
C ALA A 406 33.11 25.32 -35.70
N ALA A 407 33.43 25.73 -34.48
CA ALA A 407 33.27 24.89 -33.31
C ALA A 407 31.81 24.47 -33.30
N ARG A 408 31.54 23.17 -33.45
CA ARG A 408 30.16 22.68 -33.44
C ARG A 408 29.51 23.21 -32.18
N PRO A 409 28.30 23.81 -32.26
CA PRO A 409 27.68 24.40 -31.10
C PRO A 409 27.60 23.35 -29.99
N GLY A 410 28.14 23.69 -28.82
CA GLY A 410 28.15 22.79 -27.68
C GLY A 410 26.73 22.31 -27.39
N MET A 411 26.58 21.08 -26.90
CA MET A 411 25.27 20.59 -26.44
C MET A 411 25.16 20.76 -24.94
N GLU A 412 23.96 21.05 -24.46
CA GLU A 412 23.66 21.20 -23.04
C GLU A 412 22.43 20.37 -22.65
N LEU A 413 22.39 19.91 -21.40
CA LEU A 413 21.16 19.43 -20.78
C LEU A 413 20.48 20.56 -20.04
N ARG A 414 19.21 20.78 -20.33
CA ARG A 414 18.36 21.76 -19.64
C ARG A 414 17.20 21.05 -18.98
N GLY A 415 16.83 21.51 -17.77
CA GLY A 415 15.85 20.76 -17.00
C GLY A 415 15.45 21.39 -15.69
N ARG A 416 14.65 20.65 -14.91
CA ARG A 416 14.12 21.07 -13.60
C ARG A 416 14.14 19.92 -12.59
N ILE A 417 14.38 20.26 -11.32
CA ILE A 417 14.28 19.36 -10.16
C ILE A 417 13.39 20.02 -9.10
N ASP A 418 12.17 19.53 -8.92
CA ASP A 418 11.10 20.22 -8.14
C ASP A 418 11.39 20.42 -6.64
N ARG A 419 12.44 19.79 -6.09
CA ARG A 419 12.85 19.92 -4.68
C ARG A 419 14.23 20.53 -4.47
N ALA A 420 14.99 20.76 -5.53
CA ALA A 420 16.34 21.30 -5.40
C ALA A 420 16.26 22.81 -5.16
N ARG A 421 16.95 23.27 -4.11
CA ARG A 421 17.12 24.70 -3.83
C ARG A 421 18.14 25.30 -4.79
N ALA A 422 18.04 26.60 -5.03
CA ALA A 422 19.09 27.33 -5.76
C ALA A 422 20.43 27.14 -5.05
N GLY A 423 21.50 26.92 -5.82
CA GLY A 423 22.84 26.59 -5.30
C GLY A 423 23.08 25.10 -5.07
N ALA A 424 22.07 24.24 -5.16
CA ALA A 424 22.28 22.79 -5.03
C ALA A 424 23.13 22.26 -6.19
N ARG A 425 24.16 21.48 -5.88
CA ARG A 425 25.00 20.80 -6.90
C ARG A 425 24.30 19.55 -7.42
N LEU A 426 24.48 19.28 -8.71
CA LEU A 426 24.08 18.03 -9.36
C LEU A 426 25.26 17.47 -10.15
N ARG A 427 25.30 16.14 -10.27
CA ARG A 427 26.29 15.43 -11.06
C ARG A 427 25.74 15.15 -12.45
N VAL A 428 26.54 15.41 -13.47
CA VAL A 428 26.27 15.01 -14.85
C VAL A 428 26.95 13.66 -15.08
N GLN A 429 26.19 12.67 -15.53
CA GLN A 429 26.72 11.34 -15.81
C GLN A 429 26.52 10.98 -17.28
N ARG A 430 27.54 10.37 -17.90
CA ARG A 430 27.49 9.77 -19.22
C ARG A 430 27.39 8.25 -19.09
N ARG A 431 26.61 7.63 -19.96
CA ARG A 431 26.48 6.17 -20.03
C ARG A 431 27.66 5.57 -20.80
N ASP A 432 28.30 4.59 -20.19
CA ASP A 432 29.38 3.80 -20.78
C ASP A 432 29.00 2.31 -20.69
N GLY A 433 28.59 1.74 -21.83
CA GLY A 433 27.94 0.43 -21.88
C GLY A 433 26.73 0.33 -20.95
N ARG A 434 26.85 -0.48 -19.89
CA ARG A 434 25.83 -0.66 -18.84
C ARG A 434 26.04 0.22 -17.61
N ARG A 435 27.19 0.90 -17.48
CA ARG A 435 27.56 1.71 -16.30
C ARG A 435 27.33 3.20 -16.56
N TRP A 436 27.24 3.98 -15.48
CA TRP A 436 27.16 5.44 -15.52
C TRP A 436 28.41 6.01 -14.86
N ARG A 437 29.11 6.91 -15.56
CA ARG A 437 30.30 7.60 -15.05
C ARG A 437 30.00 9.08 -14.91
N THR A 438 30.39 9.68 -13.78
CA THR A 438 30.31 11.15 -13.61
C THR A 438 31.32 11.82 -14.52
N VAL A 439 30.86 12.78 -15.31
CA VAL A 439 31.65 13.51 -16.31
C VAL A 439 31.66 15.02 -16.08
N GLY A 440 30.86 15.51 -15.13
CA GLY A 440 30.81 16.92 -14.78
C GLY A 440 29.82 17.18 -13.65
N GLU A 441 29.68 18.45 -13.29
CA GLU A 441 28.72 18.94 -12.32
C GLU A 441 28.03 20.19 -12.85
N ALA A 442 26.85 20.48 -12.31
CA ALA A 442 26.14 21.73 -12.54
C ALA A 442 25.46 22.20 -11.26
N THR A 443 24.98 23.43 -11.29
CA THR A 443 24.28 24.04 -10.16
C THR A 443 22.82 24.29 -10.53
N VAL A 444 21.94 24.03 -9.58
CA VAL A 444 20.51 24.33 -9.72
C VAL A 444 20.29 25.82 -9.46
N GLY A 445 19.61 26.50 -10.39
CA GLY A 445 19.16 27.89 -10.29
C GLY A 445 17.77 28.02 -9.67
N ARG A 446 17.17 29.23 -9.82
CA ARG A 446 15.84 29.53 -9.28
C ARG A 446 14.77 28.59 -9.86
N GLY A 447 13.81 28.19 -9.02
CA GLY A 447 12.69 27.33 -9.40
C GLY A 447 13.08 25.86 -9.68
N GLY A 448 14.30 25.44 -9.31
CA GLY A 448 14.80 24.09 -9.53
C GLY A 448 15.39 23.88 -10.93
N ARG A 449 15.52 24.92 -11.75
CA ARG A 449 16.04 24.82 -13.12
C ARG A 449 17.55 24.58 -13.12
N TYR A 450 18.07 23.88 -14.11
CA TYR A 450 19.51 23.73 -14.30
C TYR A 450 19.87 23.72 -15.79
N VAL A 451 21.14 24.04 -16.07
CA VAL A 451 21.80 23.88 -17.35
C VAL A 451 23.10 23.13 -17.08
N ALA A 452 23.45 22.15 -17.90
CA ALA A 452 24.67 21.36 -17.73
C ALA A 452 25.32 21.03 -19.07
N ASP A 453 26.59 21.37 -19.24
CA ASP A 453 27.35 21.13 -20.47
C ASP A 453 27.53 19.62 -20.74
N VAL A 454 27.29 19.20 -21.99
CA VAL A 454 27.44 17.83 -22.49
C VAL A 454 28.09 17.83 -23.88
N PRO A 455 29.40 18.11 -23.98
CA PRO A 455 30.06 18.50 -25.24
C PRO A 455 30.20 17.37 -26.28
N THR A 456 29.95 16.11 -25.91
CA THR A 456 30.13 14.97 -26.82
C THR A 456 28.85 14.18 -27.01
N HIS A 457 28.71 13.50 -28.16
CA HIS A 457 27.56 12.63 -28.41
C HIS A 457 27.51 11.50 -27.38
N GLY A 458 26.32 11.14 -26.93
CA GLY A 458 26.16 10.11 -25.91
C GLY A 458 24.79 10.10 -25.26
N THR A 459 24.62 9.22 -24.27
CA THR A 459 23.45 9.23 -23.40
C THR A 459 23.86 9.74 -22.04
N TYR A 460 23.21 10.79 -21.58
CA TYR A 460 23.51 11.50 -20.34
C TYR A 460 22.33 11.45 -19.37
N ARG A 461 22.60 11.75 -18.10
CA ARG A 461 21.59 12.03 -17.09
C ARG A 461 22.15 12.98 -16.04
N VAL A 462 21.27 13.68 -15.33
CA VAL A 462 21.62 14.38 -14.10
C VAL A 462 21.32 13.53 -12.88
N VAL A 463 22.10 13.71 -11.81
CA VAL A 463 21.90 13.07 -10.52
C VAL A 463 21.98 14.13 -9.42
N TRP A 464 20.89 14.31 -8.67
CA TRP A 464 20.83 15.20 -7.51
C TRP A 464 20.75 14.37 -6.23
N GLY A 465 21.79 14.46 -5.40
CA GLY A 465 22.00 13.51 -4.29
C GLY A 465 22.09 12.07 -4.82
N ASP A 466 21.11 11.24 -4.45
CA ASP A 466 20.91 9.86 -4.90
C ASP A 466 19.72 9.71 -5.88
N VAL A 467 19.10 10.82 -6.29
CA VAL A 467 18.01 10.86 -7.27
C VAL A 467 18.58 11.01 -8.68
N ALA A 468 18.57 9.92 -9.44
CA ALA A 468 18.93 9.94 -10.86
C ALA A 468 17.73 10.36 -11.72
N GLY A 469 17.98 11.34 -12.59
CA GLY A 469 17.04 11.84 -13.59
C GLY A 469 16.86 10.91 -14.80
N PRO A 470 16.11 11.38 -15.80
CA PRO A 470 15.92 10.69 -17.06
C PRO A 470 17.21 10.49 -17.85
N ALA A 471 17.25 9.49 -18.73
CA ALA A 471 18.36 9.26 -19.64
C ALA A 471 18.09 9.99 -20.97
N VAL A 472 18.91 10.99 -21.28
CA VAL A 472 18.75 11.87 -22.44
C VAL A 472 19.82 11.54 -23.47
N ARG A 473 19.42 11.30 -24.73
CA ARG A 473 20.36 11.07 -25.82
C ARG A 473 20.72 12.40 -26.47
N VAL A 474 21.99 12.76 -26.40
CA VAL A 474 22.59 13.91 -27.07
C VAL A 474 23.19 13.42 -28.38
N ARG A 475 22.80 14.05 -29.48
CA ARG A 475 23.15 13.67 -30.85
C ARG A 475 23.89 14.77 -31.56
#